data_AF-A0A6A5X6Y2-F1
#
_entry.id   AF-A0A6A5X6Y2-F1
#
_cell.length_a   1.000
_cell.length_b   1.000
_cell.length_c   1.000
_cell.angle_alpha   90.00
_cell.angle_beta   90.00
_cell.angle_gamma   90.00
#
_symmetry.space_group_name_H-M   'P 1'
#
loop_
_entity.id
_entity.type
_entity.pdbx_description
1 polymer ?
#
loop_
_entity_poly.entity_id
_entity_poly.type
_entity_poly.pdbx_seq_one_letter_code
_entity_poly.pdbx_strand_id
1 'polypeptide(L)'
;MKSRTPSSWGTDFKDWVSRAGFQAGTLHSLRREALIKADNQYSLSQVMKFASHKSSNTLGRHYLDSMSNVDGAATYLDLQARHDVTKDFRSATMQRKYRLPLSLPKSKQNDLESRSDYQALTEKSQALVVEIEKAENDDKRREIINQTTRKRDQELKDYQSNYKESSQGQQNLADQRRDYFQHVVRHMVPVPARLSENLLKCEKLRSEVRRSVIEDLLYLLTNDSPVAYQESLRPINGRCRVESCRAEIDSIPISGRWRHAYDCCKADHERLSGCMIRYCFICNSWEQGESEWEDHCVVHIKNGDIPVRCDPITYRHGLARAGHCQVCLHDERLPASDRLHPYMHLSDWK
;
A
#
# COMPACT_ATOMS: atom_id res chain seq x y z
N MET A 1 -1.24 9.56 -33.04
CA MET A 1 -2.03 9.31 -31.80
C MET A 1 -3.51 9.23 -32.19
N LYS A 2 -4.20 8.11 -31.97
CA LYS A 2 -5.66 8.03 -32.19
C LYS A 2 -6.36 8.98 -31.20
N SER A 3 -7.29 9.79 -31.68
CA SER A 3 -8.08 10.70 -30.83
C SER A 3 -8.90 9.88 -29.83
N ARG A 4 -8.66 10.10 -28.54
CA ARG A 4 -9.44 9.47 -27.47
C ARG A 4 -10.83 10.12 -27.41
N THR A 5 -11.87 9.29 -27.33
CA THR A 5 -13.25 9.76 -27.19
C THR A 5 -13.59 9.96 -25.71
N PRO A 6 -14.59 10.79 -25.35
CA PRO A 6 -15.05 10.91 -23.97
C PRO A 6 -15.44 9.56 -23.33
N SER A 7 -15.94 8.62 -24.15
CA SER A 7 -16.27 7.26 -23.73
C SER A 7 -15.05 6.41 -23.38
N SER A 8 -13.90 6.62 -24.01
CA SER A 8 -12.66 5.89 -23.67
C SER A 8 -12.16 6.30 -22.29
N TRP A 9 -12.20 7.60 -21.96
CA TRP A 9 -11.83 8.11 -20.64
C TRP A 9 -12.71 7.57 -19.51
N GLY A 10 -14.02 7.47 -19.75
CA GLY A 10 -14.94 6.88 -18.78
C GLY A 10 -14.67 5.40 -18.54
N THR A 11 -14.28 4.66 -19.57
CA THR A 11 -13.93 3.24 -19.49
C THR A 11 -12.62 3.04 -18.73
N ASP A 12 -11.57 3.78 -19.12
CA ASP A 12 -10.25 3.72 -18.47
C ASP A 12 -10.36 4.08 -16.98
N PHE A 13 -11.14 5.11 -16.65
CA PHE A 13 -11.34 5.52 -15.26
C PHE A 13 -12.03 4.43 -14.44
N LYS A 14 -13.07 3.78 -14.98
CA LYS A 14 -13.72 2.65 -14.31
C LYS A 14 -12.73 1.52 -14.06
N ASP A 15 -11.84 1.25 -15.01
CA ASP A 15 -10.82 0.22 -14.87
C ASP A 15 -9.83 0.56 -13.73
N TRP A 16 -9.40 1.82 -13.63
CA TRP A 16 -8.56 2.30 -12.52
C TRP A 16 -9.26 2.19 -11.16
N VAL A 17 -10.53 2.56 -11.10
CA VAL A 17 -11.36 2.46 -9.89
C VAL A 17 -11.48 1.00 -9.44
N SER A 18 -11.75 0.08 -10.37
CA SER A 18 -11.80 -1.36 -10.09
C SER A 18 -10.44 -1.90 -9.63
N ARG A 19 -9.34 -1.50 -10.26
CA ARG A 19 -7.97 -1.87 -9.85
C ARG A 19 -7.60 -1.35 -8.46
N ALA A 20 -8.13 -0.19 -8.09
CA ALA A 20 -7.98 0.36 -6.74
C ALA A 20 -8.85 -0.37 -5.71
N GLY A 21 -9.70 -1.32 -6.12
CA GLY A 21 -10.56 -2.12 -5.25
C GLY A 21 -11.93 -1.49 -4.99
N PHE A 22 -12.35 -0.50 -5.78
CA PHE A 22 -13.68 0.08 -5.65
C PHE A 22 -14.63 -0.58 -6.65
N GLN A 23 -15.77 -1.07 -6.17
CA GLN A 23 -16.78 -1.66 -7.06
C GLN A 23 -17.61 -0.61 -7.82
N ALA A 24 -17.60 0.63 -7.32
CA ALA A 24 -18.33 1.73 -7.91
C ALA A 24 -17.48 3.01 -7.86
N GLY A 25 -17.46 3.74 -8.98
CA GLY A 25 -16.81 5.02 -9.10
C GLY A 25 -16.82 5.50 -10.54
N THR A 26 -17.17 6.77 -10.74
CA THR A 26 -17.21 7.41 -12.05
C THR A 26 -16.53 8.77 -11.98
N LEU A 27 -16.20 9.35 -13.13
CA LEU A 27 -15.76 10.75 -13.20
C LEU A 27 -16.82 11.70 -12.59
N HIS A 28 -18.10 11.34 -12.65
CA HIS A 28 -19.18 12.07 -11.99
C HIS A 28 -19.05 12.01 -10.47
N SER A 29 -18.64 10.87 -9.90
CA SER A 29 -18.36 10.72 -8.47
C SER A 29 -17.21 11.63 -8.00
N LEU A 30 -16.13 11.72 -8.80
CA LEU A 30 -15.03 12.66 -8.53
C LEU A 30 -15.48 14.11 -8.58
N ARG A 31 -16.26 14.47 -9.61
CA ARG A 31 -16.81 15.81 -9.76
C ARG A 31 -17.72 16.18 -8.60
N ARG A 32 -18.55 15.24 -8.15
CA ARG A 32 -19.39 15.37 -6.94
C ARG A 32 -18.54 15.72 -5.71
N GLU A 33 -17.48 14.96 -5.45
CA GLU A 33 -16.59 15.23 -4.31
C GLU A 33 -15.90 16.59 -4.41
N ALA A 34 -15.45 16.99 -5.60
CA ALA A 34 -14.86 18.31 -5.81
C ALA A 34 -15.86 19.44 -5.52
N LEU A 35 -17.12 19.29 -5.92
CA LEU A 35 -18.17 20.28 -5.69
C LEU A 35 -18.60 20.37 -4.23
N ILE A 36 -18.66 19.24 -3.51
CA ILE A 36 -18.92 19.22 -2.07
C ILE A 36 -17.82 19.98 -1.31
N LYS A 37 -16.54 19.80 -1.70
CA LYS A 37 -15.43 20.55 -1.09
C LYS A 37 -15.51 22.05 -1.37
N ALA A 38 -15.90 22.42 -2.60
CA ALA A 38 -16.06 23.81 -2.99
C ALA A 38 -17.23 24.47 -2.25
N ASP A 39 -18.35 23.77 -2.06
CA ASP A 39 -19.54 24.24 -1.33
C ASP A 39 -19.25 24.59 0.13
N ASN A 40 -18.30 23.89 0.76
CA ASN A 40 -17.87 24.20 2.12
C ASN A 40 -16.99 25.46 2.24
N GLN A 41 -16.47 25.99 1.13
CA GLN A 41 -15.48 27.09 1.14
C GLN A 41 -15.94 28.34 0.41
N TYR A 42 -16.82 28.18 -0.58
CA TYR A 42 -17.20 29.23 -1.51
C TYR A 42 -18.71 29.43 -1.51
N SER A 43 -19.15 30.62 -1.93
CA SER A 43 -20.58 30.89 -2.07
C SER A 43 -21.22 30.01 -3.16
N LEU A 44 -22.51 29.72 -3.00
CA LEU A 44 -23.29 28.96 -3.98
C LEU A 44 -23.11 29.47 -5.42
N SER A 45 -23.06 30.80 -5.60
CA SER A 45 -22.87 31.42 -6.91
C SER A 45 -21.52 31.09 -7.57
N GLN A 46 -20.44 31.03 -6.78
CA GLN A 46 -19.11 30.64 -7.24
C GLN A 46 -19.06 29.15 -7.56
N VAL A 47 -19.66 28.32 -6.71
CA VAL A 47 -19.76 26.87 -6.92
C VAL A 47 -20.55 26.57 -8.18
N MET A 48 -21.66 27.27 -8.43
CA MET A 48 -22.45 27.13 -9.67
C MET A 48 -21.64 27.52 -10.91
N LYS A 49 -20.84 28.60 -10.85
CA LYS A 49 -19.93 29.00 -11.92
C LYS A 49 -18.84 27.95 -12.17
N PHE A 50 -18.20 27.45 -11.11
CA PHE A 50 -17.20 26.39 -11.18
C PHE A 50 -17.77 25.08 -11.73
N ALA A 51 -19.00 24.74 -11.34
CA ALA A 51 -19.74 23.59 -11.83
C ALA A 51 -20.32 23.79 -13.23
N SER A 52 -20.26 25.00 -13.80
CA SER A 52 -20.97 25.38 -15.03
C SER A 52 -22.46 24.99 -15.02
N HIS A 53 -23.12 25.06 -13.87
CA HIS A 53 -24.53 24.73 -13.73
C HIS A 53 -25.40 25.98 -13.86
N LYS A 54 -26.40 25.92 -14.75
CA LYS A 54 -27.40 26.99 -14.90
C LYS A 54 -28.48 26.96 -13.80
N SER A 55 -28.68 25.80 -13.16
CA SER A 55 -29.71 25.59 -12.15
C SER A 55 -29.09 25.08 -10.84
N SER A 56 -29.47 25.71 -9.73
CA SER A 56 -29.11 25.25 -8.37
C SER A 56 -29.69 23.87 -8.07
N ASN A 57 -30.82 23.52 -8.68
CA ASN A 57 -31.46 22.22 -8.49
C ASN A 57 -30.60 21.07 -9.00
N THR A 58 -29.90 21.24 -10.14
CA THR A 58 -28.97 20.24 -10.66
C THR A 58 -27.79 20.03 -9.71
N LEU A 59 -27.26 21.13 -9.15
CA LEU A 59 -26.19 21.09 -8.16
C LEU A 59 -26.65 20.35 -6.90
N GLY A 60 -27.77 20.77 -6.31
CA GLY A 60 -28.32 20.17 -5.09
C GLY A 60 -28.65 18.67 -5.23
N ARG A 61 -29.33 18.27 -6.32
CA ARG A 61 -29.81 16.89 -6.49
C ARG A 61 -28.72 15.89 -6.86
N HIS A 62 -27.76 16.28 -7.69
CA HIS A 62 -26.81 15.31 -8.27
C HIS A 62 -25.39 15.44 -7.72
N TYR A 63 -25.03 16.60 -7.17
CA TYR A 63 -23.63 16.91 -6.85
C TYR A 63 -23.39 17.35 -5.41
N LEU A 64 -24.40 17.84 -4.70
CA LEU A 64 -24.29 18.07 -3.27
C LEU A 64 -24.67 16.82 -2.49
N ASP A 65 -24.32 16.82 -1.22
CA ASP A 65 -24.66 15.72 -0.33
C ASP A 65 -26.08 15.86 0.19
N SER A 66 -26.75 14.72 0.42
CA SER A 66 -28.07 14.70 1.07
C SER A 66 -27.98 14.99 2.56
N MET A 67 -26.79 14.87 3.14
CA MET A 67 -26.51 15.23 4.53
C MET A 67 -26.10 16.70 4.64
N SER A 68 -26.71 17.39 5.61
CA SER A 68 -26.28 18.72 6.00
C SER A 68 -24.87 18.69 6.59
N ASN A 69 -23.98 19.56 6.11
CA ASN A 69 -22.67 19.81 6.74
C ASN A 69 -22.75 20.82 7.88
N VAL A 70 -23.95 21.36 8.15
CA VAL A 70 -24.17 22.32 9.23
C VAL A 70 -24.15 21.57 10.55
N ASP A 71 -23.10 21.80 11.33
CA ASP A 71 -23.03 21.37 12.71
C ASP A 71 -23.93 22.28 13.55
N GLY A 72 -25.20 21.91 13.66
CA GLY A 72 -26.21 22.72 14.35
C GLY A 72 -25.89 22.96 15.82
N ALA A 73 -25.28 21.98 16.50
CA ALA A 73 -24.88 22.11 17.90
C ALA A 73 -23.72 23.10 18.05
N ALA A 74 -22.68 22.97 17.22
CA ALA A 74 -21.57 23.91 17.24
C ALA A 74 -22.02 25.32 16.83
N THR A 75 -22.90 25.43 15.84
CA THR A 75 -23.46 26.72 15.40
C THR A 75 -24.27 27.39 16.51
N TYR A 76 -25.08 26.63 17.25
CA TYR A 76 -25.89 27.17 18.34
C TYR A 76 -25.03 27.59 19.56
N LEU A 77 -23.94 26.88 19.82
CA LEU A 77 -23.07 27.09 20.98
C LEU A 77 -21.85 27.96 20.67
N ASP A 78 -21.75 28.53 19.47
CA ASP A 78 -20.59 29.28 18.97
C ASP A 78 -19.27 28.50 19.11
N LEU A 79 -19.33 27.19 18.86
CA LEU A 79 -18.18 26.29 18.86
C LEU A 79 -17.65 26.09 17.44
N GLN A 80 -16.41 25.61 17.35
CA GLN A 80 -15.82 25.22 16.07
C GLN A 80 -16.61 24.06 15.44
N ALA A 81 -17.12 24.28 14.22
CA ALA A 81 -17.89 23.28 13.48
C ALA A 81 -17.09 22.02 13.18
N ARG A 82 -17.70 20.87 13.43
CA ARG A 82 -17.11 19.57 13.13
C ARG A 82 -17.52 19.08 11.74
N HIS A 83 -16.52 18.92 10.86
CA HIS A 83 -16.71 18.40 9.50
C HIS A 83 -16.09 17.01 9.29
N ASP A 84 -15.47 16.44 10.31
CA ASP A 84 -14.89 15.09 10.33
C ASP A 84 -15.97 14.02 10.16
N VAL A 85 -17.07 14.14 10.92
CA VAL A 85 -18.15 13.14 10.96
C VAL A 85 -18.76 12.92 9.58
N THR A 86 -19.13 14.00 8.88
CA THR A 86 -19.77 13.89 7.56
C THR A 86 -18.80 13.34 6.51
N LYS A 87 -17.50 13.62 6.62
CA LYS A 87 -16.47 13.03 5.75
C LYS A 87 -16.33 11.53 5.98
N ASP A 88 -16.38 11.08 7.22
CA ASP A 88 -16.28 9.66 7.57
C ASP A 88 -17.47 8.87 7.02
N PHE A 89 -18.69 9.37 7.21
CA PHE A 89 -19.89 8.73 6.64
C PHE A 89 -19.85 8.67 5.10
N ARG A 90 -19.34 9.71 4.43
CA ARG A 90 -19.13 9.67 2.97
C ARG A 90 -18.13 8.60 2.57
N SER A 91 -17.00 8.52 3.26
CA SER A 91 -15.99 7.49 3.00
C SER A 91 -16.54 6.08 3.21
N ALA A 92 -17.43 5.88 4.20
CA ALA A 92 -18.07 4.61 4.49
C ALA A 92 -19.03 4.16 3.37
N THR A 93 -19.67 5.10 2.66
CA THR A 93 -20.51 4.77 1.49
C THR A 93 -19.69 4.27 0.29
N MET A 94 -18.43 4.67 0.18
CA MET A 94 -17.51 4.14 -0.82
C MET A 94 -16.86 2.84 -0.31
N GLN A 95 -17.62 1.75 -0.40
CA GLN A 95 -17.12 0.43 -0.03
C GLN A 95 -15.95 0.01 -0.94
N ARG A 96 -14.74 0.01 -0.37
CA ARG A 96 -13.55 -0.53 -1.01
C ARG A 96 -13.39 -1.99 -0.63
N LYS A 97 -13.35 -2.88 -1.64
CA LYS A 97 -13.02 -4.30 -1.52
C LYS A 97 -11.57 -4.50 -1.93
N TYR A 98 -10.70 -4.74 -0.97
CA TYR A 98 -9.26 -4.73 -1.21
C TYR A 98 -8.77 -5.98 -1.94
N ARG A 99 -9.44 -7.11 -1.70
CA ARG A 99 -9.18 -8.37 -2.43
C ARG A 99 -10.12 -8.56 -3.61
N LEU A 100 -10.61 -7.47 -4.20
CA LEU A 100 -11.39 -7.57 -5.42
C LEU A 100 -10.52 -8.24 -6.50
N PRO A 101 -10.89 -9.43 -6.98
CA PRO A 101 -10.05 -10.21 -7.87
C PRO A 101 -9.96 -9.51 -9.24
N LEU A 102 -8.74 -9.27 -9.72
CA LEU A 102 -8.49 -8.64 -11.03
C LEU A 102 -8.56 -9.63 -12.20
N SER A 103 -8.67 -10.92 -11.88
CA SER A 103 -8.81 -12.01 -12.84
C SER A 103 -9.75 -13.07 -12.28
N LEU A 104 -10.31 -13.89 -13.17
CA LEU A 104 -11.15 -15.01 -12.76
C LEU A 104 -10.30 -16.05 -12.01
N PRO A 105 -10.79 -16.61 -10.89
CA PRO A 105 -10.17 -17.77 -10.26
C PRO A 105 -10.05 -18.92 -11.26
N LYS A 106 -9.03 -19.77 -11.11
CA LYS A 106 -8.76 -20.83 -12.09
C LYS A 106 -9.94 -21.80 -12.28
N SER A 107 -10.70 -22.09 -11.22
CA SER A 107 -11.93 -22.88 -11.32
C SER A 107 -12.98 -22.22 -12.24
N LYS A 108 -13.27 -20.94 -12.03
CA LYS A 108 -14.20 -20.17 -12.86
C LYS A 108 -13.70 -19.97 -14.29
N GLN A 109 -12.38 -19.85 -14.45
CA GLN A 109 -11.78 -19.83 -15.77
C GLN A 109 -11.99 -21.17 -16.49
N ASN A 110 -11.79 -22.30 -15.82
CA ASN A 110 -12.05 -23.61 -16.40
C ASN A 110 -13.55 -23.81 -16.73
N ASP A 111 -14.46 -23.33 -15.86
CA ASP A 111 -15.91 -23.33 -16.11
C ASP A 111 -16.28 -22.50 -17.36
N LEU A 112 -15.56 -21.42 -17.63
CA LEU A 112 -15.76 -20.59 -18.83
C LEU A 112 -15.17 -21.30 -20.07
N GLU A 113 -13.97 -21.86 -19.95
CA GLU A 113 -13.27 -22.60 -21.00
C GLU A 113 -14.00 -23.88 -21.43
N SER A 114 -14.86 -24.44 -20.57
CA SER A 114 -15.70 -25.61 -20.90
C SER A 114 -17.00 -25.28 -21.63
N ARG A 115 -17.40 -24.01 -21.73
CA ARG A 115 -18.63 -23.62 -22.42
C ARG A 115 -18.44 -23.64 -23.94
N SER A 116 -19.41 -24.23 -24.65
CA SER A 116 -19.36 -24.41 -26.11
C SER A 116 -19.23 -23.09 -26.88
N ASP A 117 -19.83 -22.02 -26.36
CA ASP A 117 -19.82 -20.69 -26.96
C ASP A 117 -18.48 -19.95 -26.78
N TYR A 118 -17.68 -20.32 -25.77
CA TYR A 118 -16.32 -19.80 -25.56
C TYR A 118 -15.29 -20.67 -26.30
N GLN A 119 -15.50 -21.99 -26.33
CA GLN A 119 -14.70 -22.93 -27.14
C GLN A 119 -14.78 -22.58 -28.62
N ALA A 120 -15.98 -22.36 -29.17
CA ALA A 120 -16.16 -21.97 -30.56
C ALA A 120 -15.46 -20.65 -30.92
N LEU A 121 -15.36 -19.70 -29.99
CA LEU A 121 -14.61 -18.45 -30.20
C LEU A 121 -13.10 -18.67 -30.14
N THR A 122 -12.65 -19.54 -29.23
CA THR A 122 -11.23 -19.89 -29.07
C THR A 122 -10.72 -20.66 -30.28
N GLU A 123 -11.48 -21.64 -30.77
CA GLU A 123 -11.19 -22.40 -31.99
C GLU A 123 -11.16 -21.49 -33.22
N LYS A 124 -12.15 -20.59 -33.37
CA LYS A 124 -12.12 -19.56 -34.44
C LYS A 124 -10.90 -18.66 -34.35
N SER A 125 -10.50 -18.27 -33.14
CA SER A 125 -9.29 -17.47 -32.93
C SER A 125 -8.03 -18.25 -33.33
N GLN A 126 -7.93 -19.53 -32.98
CA GLN A 126 -6.78 -20.38 -33.33
C GLN A 126 -6.71 -20.65 -34.84
N ALA A 127 -7.84 -20.99 -35.47
CA ALA A 127 -7.93 -21.19 -36.91
C ALA A 127 -7.48 -19.94 -37.68
N LEU A 128 -7.91 -18.74 -37.24
CA LEU A 128 -7.49 -17.49 -37.85
C LEU A 128 -6.02 -17.14 -37.61
N VAL A 129 -5.43 -17.52 -36.47
CA VAL A 129 -3.98 -17.35 -36.27
C VAL A 129 -3.20 -18.14 -37.32
N VAL A 130 -3.65 -19.37 -37.62
CA VAL A 130 -3.05 -20.22 -38.68
C VAL A 130 -3.29 -19.66 -40.09
N GLU A 131 -4.45 -19.03 -40.35
CA GLU A 131 -4.73 -18.39 -41.64
C GLU A 131 -4.00 -17.05 -41.83
N ILE A 132 -3.73 -16.30 -40.76
CA ILE A 132 -3.13 -14.95 -40.81
C ILE A 132 -1.62 -14.97 -40.95
N GLU A 133 -0.94 -16.09 -40.62
CA GLU A 133 0.43 -16.33 -41.12
C GLU A 133 0.50 -16.31 -42.66
N LYS A 134 -0.65 -16.38 -43.35
CA LYS A 134 -0.77 -16.42 -44.82
C LYS A 134 -1.55 -15.24 -45.43
N ALA A 135 -2.21 -14.36 -44.67
CA ALA A 135 -2.99 -13.24 -45.21
C ALA A 135 -3.19 -12.04 -44.26
N GLU A 136 -3.24 -10.82 -44.82
CA GLU A 136 -3.42 -9.51 -44.16
C GLU A 136 -4.86 -9.25 -43.64
N ASN A 137 -5.50 -10.17 -42.91
CA ASN A 137 -6.88 -9.96 -42.41
C ASN A 137 -6.93 -9.60 -40.91
N ASP A 138 -6.20 -8.54 -40.53
CA ASP A 138 -6.04 -8.09 -39.13
C ASP A 138 -7.36 -7.63 -38.48
N ASP A 139 -8.33 -7.14 -39.25
CA ASP A 139 -9.63 -6.66 -38.73
C ASP A 139 -10.50 -7.78 -38.14
N LYS A 140 -10.58 -8.92 -38.82
CA LYS A 140 -11.36 -10.08 -38.33
C LYS A 140 -10.74 -10.68 -37.07
N ARG A 141 -9.40 -10.68 -37.00
CA ARG A 141 -8.65 -11.10 -35.81
C ARG A 141 -8.95 -10.20 -34.62
N ARG A 142 -8.89 -8.89 -34.82
CA ARG A 142 -9.21 -7.90 -33.78
C ARG A 142 -10.63 -8.09 -33.26
N GLU A 143 -11.60 -8.32 -34.14
CA GLU A 143 -12.99 -8.52 -33.74
C GLU A 143 -13.17 -9.77 -32.88
N ILE A 144 -12.56 -10.90 -33.24
CA ILE A 144 -12.68 -12.14 -32.47
C ILE A 144 -11.94 -12.06 -31.13
N ILE A 145 -10.75 -11.45 -31.09
CA ILE A 145 -10.05 -11.17 -29.82
C ILE A 145 -10.92 -10.29 -28.93
N ASN A 146 -11.52 -9.23 -29.47
CA ASN A 146 -12.41 -8.35 -28.72
C ASN A 146 -13.64 -9.11 -28.18
N GLN A 147 -14.23 -10.03 -28.95
CA GLN A 147 -15.36 -10.84 -28.50
C GLN A 147 -14.98 -11.80 -27.36
N THR A 148 -13.83 -12.47 -27.48
CA THR A 148 -13.32 -13.37 -26.44
C THR A 148 -12.98 -12.59 -25.16
N THR A 149 -12.29 -11.46 -25.28
CA THR A 149 -12.00 -10.57 -24.15
C THR A 149 -13.28 -10.06 -23.49
N ARG A 150 -14.28 -9.63 -24.28
CA ARG A 150 -15.57 -9.17 -23.74
C ARG A 150 -16.28 -10.24 -22.91
N LYS A 151 -16.29 -11.51 -23.35
CA LYS A 151 -16.89 -12.60 -22.58
C LYS A 151 -16.16 -12.82 -21.26
N ARG A 152 -14.83 -12.81 -21.28
CA ARG A 152 -14.00 -12.93 -20.08
C ARG A 152 -14.24 -11.78 -19.10
N ASP A 153 -14.27 -10.56 -19.62
CA ASP A 153 -14.50 -9.34 -18.82
C ASP A 153 -15.91 -9.32 -18.22
N GLN A 154 -16.90 -9.84 -18.94
CA GLN A 154 -18.27 -9.94 -18.45
C GLN A 154 -18.35 -10.93 -17.28
N GLU A 155 -17.80 -12.14 -17.44
CA GLU A 155 -17.73 -13.13 -16.35
C GLU A 155 -16.95 -12.59 -15.14
N LEU A 156 -15.85 -11.87 -15.38
CA LEU A 156 -15.10 -11.23 -14.30
C LEU A 156 -15.95 -10.18 -13.58
N LYS A 157 -16.69 -9.33 -14.29
CA LYS A 157 -17.61 -8.35 -13.69
C LYS A 157 -18.72 -9.01 -12.91
N ASP A 158 -19.30 -10.09 -13.42
CA ASP A 158 -20.37 -10.82 -12.74
C ASP A 158 -19.86 -11.51 -11.47
N TYR A 159 -18.65 -12.07 -11.53
CA TYR A 159 -17.95 -12.61 -10.37
C TYR A 159 -17.63 -11.53 -9.33
N GLN A 160 -17.07 -10.39 -9.77
CA GLN A 160 -16.77 -9.25 -8.91
C GLN A 160 -18.04 -8.66 -8.26
N SER A 161 -19.14 -8.53 -9.00
CA SER A 161 -20.40 -7.98 -8.49
C SER A 161 -20.97 -8.84 -7.36
N ASN A 162 -20.86 -10.17 -7.51
CA ASN A 162 -21.31 -11.14 -6.50
C ASN A 162 -20.22 -11.50 -5.47
N TYR A 163 -19.03 -10.91 -5.59
CA TYR A 163 -17.92 -11.16 -4.67
C TYR A 163 -18.27 -10.66 -3.27
N LYS A 164 -18.57 -11.60 -2.38
CA LYS A 164 -18.63 -11.36 -0.94
C LYS A 164 -17.25 -11.64 -0.38
N GLU A 165 -16.57 -10.59 0.07
CA GLU A 165 -15.38 -10.75 0.89
C GLU A 165 -15.83 -11.52 2.13
N SER A 166 -15.31 -12.74 2.33
CA SER A 166 -15.65 -13.53 3.51
C SER A 166 -15.28 -12.73 4.77
N SER A 167 -15.88 -13.03 5.92
CA SER A 167 -15.44 -12.45 7.20
C SER A 167 -13.94 -12.71 7.46
N GLN A 168 -13.38 -13.78 6.90
CA GLN A 168 -11.94 -14.01 6.81
C GLN A 168 -11.22 -13.01 5.89
N GLY A 169 -11.80 -12.52 4.80
CA GLY A 169 -11.26 -11.47 3.93
C GLY A 169 -11.15 -10.09 4.61
N GLN A 170 -12.10 -9.76 5.50
CA GLN A 170 -12.03 -8.58 6.37
C GLN A 170 -11.00 -8.76 7.51
N GLN A 171 -10.93 -9.96 8.12
CA GLN A 171 -9.82 -10.31 9.02
C GLN A 171 -8.48 -10.18 8.30
N ASN A 172 -8.41 -10.61 7.05
CA ASN A 172 -7.23 -10.54 6.20
C ASN A 172 -6.79 -9.10 5.81
N LEU A 173 -7.66 -8.10 5.96
CA LEU A 173 -7.35 -6.68 5.76
C LEU A 173 -6.77 -6.04 7.01
N ALA A 174 -7.32 -6.44 8.17
CA ALA A 174 -6.61 -6.32 9.41
C ALA A 174 -5.28 -7.08 9.29
N ASP A 175 -5.21 -8.24 8.62
CA ASP A 175 -3.97 -8.99 8.42
C ASP A 175 -3.04 -8.44 7.34
N GLN A 176 -3.47 -7.64 6.36
CA GLN A 176 -2.54 -6.97 5.42
C GLN A 176 -1.93 -5.70 6.03
N ARG A 177 -2.73 -4.94 6.78
CA ARG A 177 -2.22 -3.80 7.56
C ARG A 177 -1.47 -4.27 8.81
N ARG A 178 -1.91 -5.36 9.45
CA ARG A 178 -1.14 -6.08 10.47
C ARG A 178 0.06 -6.74 9.83
N ASP A 179 0.03 -7.29 8.62
CA ASP A 179 1.22 -7.87 7.97
C ASP A 179 2.24 -6.78 7.75
N TYR A 180 1.82 -5.67 7.16
CA TYR A 180 2.71 -4.54 6.91
C TYR A 180 3.25 -3.99 8.24
N PHE A 181 2.39 -3.83 9.24
CA PHE A 181 2.85 -3.43 10.56
C PHE A 181 3.79 -4.48 11.16
N GLN A 182 3.35 -5.70 11.39
CA GLN A 182 4.06 -6.82 12.03
C GLN A 182 5.35 -7.21 11.32
N HIS A 183 5.37 -7.27 9.99
CA HIS A 183 6.51 -7.76 9.21
C HIS A 183 7.39 -6.66 8.59
N VAL A 184 6.93 -5.40 8.53
CA VAL A 184 7.68 -4.32 7.85
C VAL A 184 7.98 -3.14 8.75
N VAL A 185 7.08 -2.78 9.68
CA VAL A 185 7.23 -1.52 10.43
C VAL A 185 7.43 -1.74 11.93
N ARG A 186 7.01 -2.87 12.49
CA ARG A 186 6.96 -3.14 13.95
C ARG A 186 8.31 -2.94 14.63
N HIS A 187 9.40 -3.35 13.98
CA HIS A 187 10.78 -3.16 14.46
C HIS A 187 11.27 -1.71 14.39
N MET A 188 10.64 -0.86 13.59
CA MET A 188 10.93 0.58 13.48
C MET A 188 10.16 1.41 14.51
N VAL A 189 9.03 0.87 15.01
CA VAL A 189 8.11 1.56 15.92
C VAL A 189 7.82 0.72 17.18
N PRO A 190 8.83 0.52 18.06
CA PRO A 190 8.71 -0.33 19.25
C PRO A 190 7.59 0.11 20.20
N VAL A 191 7.31 1.40 20.29
CA VAL A 191 6.22 1.93 21.14
C VAL A 191 4.84 1.49 20.64
N PRO A 192 4.45 1.76 19.37
CA PRO A 192 3.25 1.15 18.79
C PRO A 192 3.23 -0.38 18.87
N ALA A 193 4.38 -1.06 18.75
CA ALA A 193 4.45 -2.52 18.87
C ALA A 193 4.05 -2.99 20.28
N ARG A 194 4.62 -2.41 21.33
CA ARG A 194 4.23 -2.71 22.73
C ARG A 194 2.77 -2.36 23.01
N LEU A 195 2.28 -1.24 22.49
CA LEU A 195 0.87 -0.87 22.61
C LEU A 195 -0.04 -1.92 21.95
N SER A 196 0.33 -2.43 20.77
CA SER A 196 -0.47 -3.46 20.11
C SER A 196 -0.60 -4.74 20.95
N GLU A 197 0.40 -5.06 21.76
CA GLU A 197 0.40 -6.22 22.65
C GLU A 197 -0.32 -5.96 23.98
N ASN A 198 -0.18 -4.76 24.54
CA ASN A 198 -0.56 -4.49 25.93
C ASN A 198 -1.82 -3.63 26.10
N LEU A 199 -2.20 -2.84 25.10
CA LEU A 199 -3.28 -1.85 25.22
C LEU A 199 -4.64 -2.49 25.56
N LEU A 200 -4.92 -3.68 25.03
CA LEU A 200 -6.20 -4.38 25.21
C LEU A 200 -6.16 -5.44 26.32
N LYS A 201 -5.04 -5.62 27.03
CA LYS A 201 -4.96 -6.56 28.16
C LYS A 201 -5.81 -6.05 29.33
N CYS A 202 -6.62 -6.94 29.91
CA CYS A 202 -7.48 -6.63 31.05
C CYS A 202 -6.66 -6.69 32.34
N GLU A 203 -5.95 -5.60 32.63
CA GLU A 203 -5.01 -5.47 33.74
C GLU A 203 -5.44 -4.35 34.69
N LYS A 204 -5.06 -4.46 35.97
CA LYS A 204 -5.33 -3.40 36.96
C LYS A 204 -4.62 -2.10 36.56
N LEU A 205 -5.25 -0.95 36.78
CA LEU A 205 -4.71 0.36 36.37
C LEU A 205 -3.30 0.66 36.88
N ARG A 206 -2.93 0.15 38.06
CA ARG A 206 -1.60 0.35 38.68
C ARG A 206 -0.59 -0.77 38.38
N SER A 207 -0.93 -1.73 37.51
CA SER A 207 0.04 -2.76 37.10
C SER A 207 1.16 -2.14 36.27
N GLU A 208 2.32 -2.79 36.25
CA GLU A 208 3.46 -2.38 35.42
C GLU A 208 3.06 -2.34 33.93
N VAL A 209 2.25 -3.30 33.48
CA VAL A 209 1.73 -3.33 32.10
C VAL A 209 0.88 -2.10 31.80
N ARG A 210 -0.03 -1.69 32.69
CA ARG A 210 -0.85 -0.50 32.46
C ARG A 210 -0.07 0.81 32.57
N ARG A 211 0.91 0.90 33.47
CA ARG A 211 1.82 2.06 33.51
C ARG A 211 2.60 2.19 32.21
N SER A 212 3.21 1.11 31.73
CA SER A 212 3.94 1.10 30.46
C SER A 212 3.06 1.51 29.28
N VAL A 213 1.79 1.08 29.22
CA VAL A 213 0.84 1.52 28.17
C VAL A 213 0.59 3.03 28.23
N ILE A 214 0.43 3.60 29.43
CA ILE A 214 0.19 5.05 29.58
C ILE A 214 1.45 5.83 29.18
N GLU A 215 2.63 5.39 29.61
CA GLU A 215 3.92 5.98 29.22
C GLU A 215 4.13 5.92 27.70
N ASP A 216 3.80 4.79 27.07
CA ASP A 216 3.87 4.62 25.62
C ASP A 216 2.89 5.56 24.87
N LEU A 217 1.68 5.76 25.39
CA LEU A 217 0.72 6.72 24.82
C LEU A 217 1.20 8.17 24.97
N LEU A 218 1.75 8.52 26.14
CA LEU A 218 2.35 9.84 26.38
C LEU A 218 3.52 10.08 25.43
N TYR A 219 4.40 9.09 25.28
CA TYR A 219 5.52 9.16 24.33
C TYR A 219 5.04 9.42 22.90
N LEU A 220 3.97 8.76 22.45
CA LEU A 220 3.41 9.00 21.11
C LEU A 220 2.81 10.40 20.93
N LEU A 221 2.30 11.00 22.01
CA LEU A 221 1.77 12.36 21.98
C LEU A 221 2.89 13.41 22.00
N THR A 222 4.00 13.12 22.68
CA THR A 222 5.11 14.06 22.85
C THR A 222 6.22 13.93 21.81
N ASN A 223 6.39 12.74 21.21
CA ASN A 223 7.45 12.49 20.24
C ASN A 223 6.95 12.69 18.81
N ASP A 224 7.48 13.72 18.15
CA ASP A 224 7.17 14.10 16.79
C ASP A 224 8.25 13.69 15.77
N SER A 225 9.16 12.77 16.14
CA SER A 225 10.28 12.39 15.27
C SER A 225 9.81 12.06 13.84
N PRO A 226 10.27 12.83 12.83
CA PRO A 226 9.87 12.62 11.45
C PRO A 226 10.53 11.37 10.86
N VAL A 227 11.53 10.82 11.56
CA VAL A 227 12.30 9.65 11.12
C VAL A 227 12.05 8.45 12.03
N ALA A 228 11.78 7.30 11.42
CA ALA A 228 11.72 6.03 12.14
C ALA A 228 13.05 5.28 12.08
N TYR A 229 13.43 4.65 13.18
CA TYR A 229 14.71 3.94 13.34
C TYR A 229 14.47 2.55 13.91
N GLN A 230 15.23 1.58 13.42
CA GLN A 230 15.48 0.34 14.13
C GLN A 230 16.13 0.63 15.49
N GLU A 231 15.87 -0.22 16.48
CA GLU A 231 16.36 -0.01 17.84
C GLU A 231 17.90 0.08 17.92
N SER A 232 18.60 -0.69 17.08
CA SER A 232 20.07 -0.66 16.98
C SER A 232 20.62 0.62 16.35
N LEU A 233 19.81 1.35 15.58
CA LEU A 233 20.19 2.59 14.88
C LEU A 233 19.66 3.85 15.56
N ARG A 234 18.85 3.69 16.62
CA ARG A 234 18.10 4.79 17.23
C ARG A 234 19.03 5.80 17.91
N PRO A 235 18.90 7.10 17.58
CA PRO A 235 19.59 8.19 18.27
C PRO A 235 19.34 8.19 19.79
N ILE A 236 20.33 8.63 20.56
CA ILE A 236 20.22 8.77 22.02
C ILE A 236 20.23 10.26 22.33
N ASN A 237 19.17 10.74 23.00
CA ASN A 237 19.02 12.15 23.38
C ASN A 237 19.19 13.13 22.20
N GLY A 238 18.59 12.83 21.05
CA GLY A 238 18.66 13.67 19.84
C GLY A 238 19.98 13.58 19.07
N ARG A 239 20.95 12.79 19.54
CA ARG A 239 22.28 12.66 18.94
C ARG A 239 22.55 11.27 18.37
N CYS A 240 23.44 11.20 17.39
CA CYS A 240 23.96 9.95 16.88
C CYS A 240 24.48 9.08 18.05
N ARG A 241 24.08 7.80 18.08
CA ARG A 241 24.44 6.85 19.14
C ARG A 241 25.94 6.58 19.21
N VAL A 242 26.62 6.64 18.07
CA VAL A 242 28.05 6.38 17.97
C VAL A 242 28.83 7.44 18.72
N GLU A 243 29.64 7.02 19.70
CA GLU A 243 30.30 7.94 20.64
C GLU A 243 31.29 8.89 19.97
N SER A 244 31.99 8.41 18.93
CA SER A 244 32.93 9.21 18.14
C SER A 244 32.22 10.23 17.24
N CYS A 245 30.94 10.04 16.95
CA CYS A 245 30.16 10.94 16.10
C CYS A 245 29.39 11.96 16.93
N ARG A 246 28.44 11.50 17.79
CA ARG A 246 27.55 12.32 18.63
C ARG A 246 26.94 13.55 17.94
N ALA A 247 26.83 13.51 16.60
CA ALA A 247 26.27 14.58 15.80
C ALA A 247 24.80 14.79 16.19
N GLU A 248 24.39 16.05 16.29
CA GLU A 248 22.99 16.40 16.52
C GLU A 248 22.18 15.96 15.30
N ILE A 249 21.22 15.05 15.50
CA ILE A 249 20.42 14.50 14.40
C ILE A 249 19.61 15.58 13.71
N ASP A 250 19.20 16.61 14.45
CA ASP A 250 18.45 17.72 13.89
C ASP A 250 19.27 18.61 12.96
N SER A 251 20.60 18.57 13.05
CA SER A 251 21.50 19.26 12.11
C SER A 251 21.58 18.56 10.74
N ILE A 252 21.14 17.31 10.64
CA ILE A 252 21.18 16.51 9.42
C ILE A 252 19.84 16.65 8.68
N PRO A 253 19.83 16.83 7.34
CA PRO A 253 18.60 16.86 6.56
C PRO A 253 17.74 15.62 6.82
N ILE A 254 16.43 15.80 6.98
CA ILE A 254 15.50 14.72 7.38
C ILE A 254 15.66 13.45 6.55
N SER A 255 15.84 13.58 5.23
CA SER A 255 16.06 12.47 4.30
C SER A 255 17.37 11.70 4.51
N GLY A 256 18.38 12.31 5.14
CA GLY A 256 19.70 11.73 5.39
C GLY A 256 19.89 11.19 6.80
N ARG A 257 18.99 11.49 7.75
CA ARG A 257 19.16 11.15 9.18
C ARG A 257 19.25 9.65 9.44
N TRP A 258 18.41 8.84 8.78
CA TRP A 258 18.46 7.38 8.92
C TRP A 258 19.76 6.82 8.32
N ARG A 259 20.13 7.29 7.13
CA ARG A 259 21.35 6.86 6.45
C ARG A 259 22.60 7.17 7.26
N HIS A 260 22.67 8.37 7.83
CA HIS A 260 23.75 8.75 8.74
C HIS A 260 23.86 7.77 9.92
N ALA A 261 22.74 7.47 10.59
CA ALA A 261 22.74 6.54 11.71
C ALA A 261 23.20 5.14 11.28
N TYR A 262 22.71 4.64 10.14
CA TYR A 262 23.14 3.36 9.57
C TYR A 262 24.64 3.33 9.26
N ASP A 263 25.13 4.29 8.48
CA ASP A 263 26.52 4.35 8.03
C ASP A 263 27.49 4.56 9.21
N CYS A 264 27.13 5.41 10.18
CA CYS A 264 27.94 5.62 11.38
C CYS A 264 27.99 4.36 12.24
N CYS A 265 26.84 3.71 12.50
CA CYS A 265 26.82 2.47 13.26
C CYS A 265 27.63 1.39 12.55
N LYS A 266 27.50 1.24 11.23
CA LYS A 266 28.28 0.27 10.46
C LYS A 266 29.78 0.51 10.63
N ALA A 267 30.24 1.74 10.39
CA ALA A 267 31.65 2.09 10.50
C ALA A 267 32.20 1.87 11.92
N ASP A 268 31.40 2.14 12.95
CA ASP A 268 31.81 1.90 14.33
C ASP A 268 31.90 0.40 14.66
N HIS A 269 30.96 -0.42 14.20
CA HIS A 269 31.04 -1.87 14.38
C HIS A 269 32.26 -2.45 13.64
N GLU A 270 32.51 -2.04 12.39
CA GLU A 270 33.69 -2.49 11.62
C GLU A 270 35.00 -2.08 12.30
N ARG A 271 35.05 -0.88 12.88
CA ARG A 271 36.21 -0.41 13.65
C ARG A 271 36.43 -1.22 14.93
N LEU A 272 35.37 -1.59 15.64
CA LEU A 272 35.43 -2.31 16.91
C LEU A 272 35.71 -3.81 16.72
N SER A 273 35.11 -4.44 15.72
CA SER A 273 35.28 -5.86 15.42
C SER A 273 36.57 -6.16 14.66
N GLY A 274 37.08 -5.17 13.90
CA GLY A 274 38.20 -5.38 12.97
C GLY A 274 37.86 -6.26 11.77
N CYS A 275 36.57 -6.54 11.54
CA CYS A 275 36.09 -7.38 10.46
C CYS A 275 34.93 -6.71 9.70
N MET A 276 34.58 -7.25 8.52
CA MET A 276 33.42 -6.79 7.77
C MET A 276 32.15 -7.02 8.59
N ILE A 277 31.28 -6.02 8.66
CA ILE A 277 29.98 -6.11 9.33
C ILE A 277 28.86 -5.97 8.32
N ARG A 278 27.84 -6.85 8.39
CA ARG A 278 26.62 -6.73 7.59
C ARG A 278 25.39 -6.61 8.47
N TYR A 279 24.40 -5.89 7.96
CA TYR A 279 23.12 -5.70 8.64
C TYR A 279 22.06 -6.59 8.02
N CYS A 280 21.47 -7.46 8.82
CA CYS A 280 20.33 -8.25 8.40
C CYS A 280 19.04 -7.44 8.55
N PHE A 281 18.41 -7.06 7.44
CA PHE A 281 17.11 -6.36 7.46
C PHE A 281 15.92 -7.27 7.80
N ILE A 282 16.13 -8.58 7.89
CA ILE A 282 15.12 -9.55 8.32
C ILE A 282 15.14 -9.65 9.86
N CYS A 283 16.32 -9.84 10.45
CA CYS A 283 16.52 -9.94 11.91
C CYS A 283 16.63 -8.58 12.62
N ASN A 284 16.98 -7.51 11.91
CA ASN A 284 17.36 -6.20 12.45
C ASN A 284 18.62 -6.22 13.33
N SER A 285 19.56 -7.12 13.01
CA SER A 285 20.82 -7.36 13.73
C SER A 285 22.05 -7.12 12.85
N TRP A 286 23.19 -6.91 13.50
CA TRP A 286 24.51 -6.83 12.88
C TRP A 286 25.20 -8.18 12.99
N GLU A 287 25.71 -8.70 11.88
CA GLU A 287 26.44 -9.98 11.78
C GLU A 287 27.92 -9.72 11.45
N GLN A 288 28.83 -10.50 12.04
CA GLN A 288 30.27 -10.22 12.00
C GLN A 288 31.04 -11.19 11.11
N GLY A 289 31.74 -10.67 10.12
CA GLY A 289 32.52 -11.47 9.18
C GLY A 289 31.70 -12.13 8.08
N GLU A 290 32.40 -12.62 7.06
CA GLU A 290 31.76 -13.22 5.86
C GLU A 290 31.15 -14.59 6.16
N SER A 291 31.83 -15.44 6.96
CA SER A 291 31.33 -16.78 7.28
C SER A 291 30.06 -16.74 8.10
N GLU A 292 30.00 -15.91 9.16
CA GLU A 292 28.79 -15.80 9.99
C GLU A 292 27.63 -15.21 9.17
N TRP A 293 27.90 -14.26 8.29
CA TRP A 293 26.89 -13.71 7.39
C TRP A 293 26.32 -14.77 6.43
N GLU A 294 27.20 -15.59 5.83
CA GLU A 294 26.78 -16.68 4.95
C GLU A 294 25.92 -17.70 5.71
N ASP A 295 26.39 -18.17 6.86
CA ASP A 295 25.66 -19.12 7.70
C ASP A 295 24.30 -18.54 8.15
N HIS A 296 24.26 -17.26 8.52
CA HIS A 296 23.03 -16.54 8.84
C HIS A 296 22.04 -16.51 7.67
N CYS A 297 22.52 -16.25 6.45
CA CYS A 297 21.69 -16.24 5.25
C CYS A 297 21.16 -17.64 4.90
N VAL A 298 21.97 -18.69 5.09
CA VAL A 298 21.54 -20.09 4.88
C VAL A 298 20.37 -20.44 5.80
N VAL A 299 20.40 -19.98 7.06
CA VAL A 299 19.30 -20.21 8.01
C VAL A 299 17.99 -19.59 7.51
N HIS A 300 18.01 -18.33 7.05
CA HIS A 300 16.82 -17.68 6.50
C HIS A 300 16.23 -18.43 5.31
N ILE A 301 17.07 -18.86 4.38
CA ILE A 301 16.62 -19.59 3.18
C ILE A 301 15.99 -20.94 3.57
N LYS A 302 16.62 -21.67 4.49
CA LYS A 302 16.13 -22.98 4.96
C LYS A 302 14.80 -22.88 5.71
N ASN A 303 14.65 -21.85 6.53
CA ASN A 303 13.43 -21.63 7.30
C ASN A 303 12.28 -21.04 6.45
N GLY A 304 12.58 -20.58 5.23
CA GLY A 304 11.62 -19.86 4.41
C GLY A 304 11.31 -18.46 4.94
N ASP A 305 12.20 -17.87 5.74
CA ASP A 305 12.10 -16.53 6.32
C ASP A 305 12.41 -15.44 5.27
N ILE A 306 11.94 -15.66 4.04
CA ILE A 306 12.24 -14.83 2.89
C ILE A 306 11.17 -13.74 2.74
N PRO A 307 11.56 -12.46 2.51
CA PRO A 307 10.61 -11.39 2.30
C PRO A 307 9.60 -11.66 1.17
N VAL A 308 8.31 -11.64 1.49
CA VAL A 308 7.19 -11.70 0.51
C VAL A 308 7.24 -10.54 -0.49
N ARG A 309 7.85 -9.41 -0.10
CA ARG A 309 8.10 -8.25 -0.94
C ARG A 309 9.60 -8.08 -1.16
N CYS A 310 9.95 -7.87 -2.43
CA CYS A 310 11.33 -7.81 -2.90
C CYS A 310 11.79 -6.38 -3.18
N ASP A 311 10.91 -5.39 -3.16
CA ASP A 311 11.24 -3.98 -3.29
C ASP A 311 11.70 -3.37 -1.95
N PRO A 312 12.64 -2.40 -1.96
CA PRO A 312 13.02 -1.68 -0.74
C PRO A 312 11.85 -0.83 -0.23
N ILE A 313 11.56 -0.92 1.06
CA ILE A 313 10.46 -0.21 1.70
C ILE A 313 11.01 0.85 2.66
N THR A 314 10.59 2.09 2.45
CA THR A 314 10.87 3.19 3.37
C THR A 314 9.64 3.50 4.22
N TYR A 315 9.87 3.81 5.50
CA TYR A 315 8.85 4.23 6.45
C TYR A 315 9.38 5.43 7.25
N ARG A 316 8.66 6.56 7.21
CA ARG A 316 9.08 7.82 7.86
C ARG A 316 10.57 8.10 7.61
N HIS A 317 10.97 8.26 6.35
CA HIS A 317 12.36 8.51 5.93
C HIS A 317 13.44 7.50 6.34
N GLY A 318 13.09 6.40 7.03
CA GLY A 318 13.99 5.30 7.35
C GLY A 318 13.77 4.10 6.44
N LEU A 319 14.84 3.37 6.10
CA LEU A 319 14.72 2.12 5.37
C LEU A 319 14.22 1.02 6.32
N ALA A 320 12.97 0.63 6.16
CA ALA A 320 12.32 -0.37 7.00
C ALA A 320 12.67 -1.79 6.54
N ARG A 321 12.79 -1.99 5.22
CA ARG A 321 13.19 -3.26 4.61
C ARG A 321 14.04 -3.00 3.37
N ALA A 322 15.14 -3.73 3.23
CA ALA A 322 15.90 -3.73 1.99
C ALA A 322 15.17 -4.52 0.89
N GLY A 323 15.41 -4.13 -0.36
CA GLY A 323 15.01 -4.90 -1.53
C GLY A 323 15.90 -6.11 -1.71
N HIS A 324 15.39 -7.14 -2.37
CA HIS A 324 16.11 -8.36 -2.72
C HIS A 324 15.82 -8.69 -4.18
N CYS A 325 16.80 -9.22 -4.91
CA CYS A 325 16.60 -9.61 -6.30
C CYS A 325 15.82 -10.93 -6.36
N GLN A 326 14.66 -10.93 -7.03
CA GLN A 326 13.84 -12.14 -7.16
C GLN A 326 14.55 -13.26 -7.92
N VAL A 327 15.41 -12.92 -8.88
CA VAL A 327 16.17 -13.90 -9.66
C VAL A 327 17.25 -14.54 -8.80
N CYS A 328 18.10 -13.71 -8.16
CA CYS A 328 19.18 -14.20 -7.31
C CYS A 328 18.64 -15.03 -6.15
N LEU A 329 17.54 -14.61 -5.52
CA LEU A 329 16.93 -15.30 -4.39
C LEU A 329 16.61 -16.79 -4.67
N HIS A 330 16.21 -17.10 -5.91
CA HIS A 330 15.84 -18.46 -6.35
C HIS A 330 16.95 -19.19 -7.10
N ASP A 331 18.12 -18.56 -7.30
CA ASP A 331 19.25 -19.22 -7.96
C ASP A 331 20.07 -20.02 -6.94
N GLU A 332 19.88 -21.33 -6.91
CA GLU A 332 20.58 -22.25 -6.02
C GLU A 332 22.09 -22.37 -6.32
N ARG A 333 22.57 -21.82 -7.43
CA ARG A 333 23.99 -21.80 -7.79
C ARG A 333 24.77 -20.71 -7.07
N LEU A 334 24.08 -19.72 -6.51
CA LEU A 334 24.69 -18.60 -5.80
C LEU A 334 24.83 -18.90 -4.30
N PRO A 335 25.87 -18.37 -3.63
CA PRO A 335 25.97 -18.33 -2.18
C PRO A 335 24.74 -17.68 -1.54
N ALA A 336 24.37 -18.08 -0.33
CA ALA A 336 23.21 -17.54 0.38
C ALA A 336 23.32 -16.02 0.59
N SER A 337 24.53 -15.51 0.83
CA SER A 337 24.80 -14.08 0.97
C SER A 337 24.54 -13.26 -0.30
N ASP A 338 24.73 -13.87 -1.48
CA ASP A 338 24.42 -13.23 -2.77
C ASP A 338 22.93 -13.34 -3.11
N ARG A 339 22.31 -14.48 -2.78
CA ARG A 339 20.86 -14.70 -2.93
C ARG A 339 20.05 -13.71 -2.09
N LEU A 340 20.53 -13.40 -0.88
CA LEU A 340 19.93 -12.45 0.07
C LEU A 340 20.62 -11.08 0.08
N HIS A 341 21.25 -10.67 -1.04
CA HIS A 341 21.87 -9.36 -1.12
C HIS A 341 20.84 -8.21 -0.90
N PRO A 342 21.06 -7.32 0.09
CA PRO A 342 20.13 -6.25 0.40
C PRO A 342 20.38 -5.00 -0.46
N TYR A 343 19.38 -4.59 -1.22
CA TYR A 343 19.36 -3.34 -1.98
C TYR A 343 18.69 -2.24 -1.17
N MET A 344 19.42 -1.18 -0.84
CA MET A 344 18.89 -0.08 0.00
C MET A 344 18.17 1.00 -0.80
N HIS A 345 18.45 1.11 -2.10
CA HIS A 345 17.85 2.09 -2.99
C HIS A 345 17.10 1.44 -4.13
N LEU A 346 16.00 2.08 -4.53
CA LEU A 346 15.21 1.62 -5.66
C LEU A 346 15.98 1.74 -6.99
N SER A 347 16.94 2.67 -7.09
CA SER A 347 17.83 2.82 -8.26
C SER A 347 18.76 1.62 -8.44
N ASP A 348 19.20 1.03 -7.33
CA ASP A 348 20.19 -0.05 -7.33
C ASP A 348 19.51 -1.42 -7.50
N TRP A 349 18.19 -1.46 -7.21
CA TRP A 349 17.34 -2.64 -7.31
C TRP A 349 16.68 -2.84 -8.69
N LYS A 350 16.42 -1.75 -9.42
CA LYS A 350 15.83 -1.76 -10.76
C LYS A 350 16.89 -2.06 -11.81
#